data_AF-A0A218KRJ5-F1
#
_entry.id   AF-A0A218KRJ5-F1
#
_cell.length_a   1.000
_cell.length_b   1.000
_cell.length_c   1.000
_cell.angle_alpha   90.00
_cell.angle_beta   90.00
_cell.angle_gamma   90.00
#
_symmetry.space_group_name_H-M   'P 1'
#
loop_
_entity.id
_entity.type
_entity.pdbx_description
1 polymer ?
#
loop_
_entity_poly.entity_id
_entity_poly.type
_entity_poly.pdbx_seq_one_letter_code
_entity_poly.pdbx_strand_id
1 'polypeptide(L)'
;CSATILPDGKLMMLYTGSTNESVQVQTLAYPADPSDPILIKWDKYPGNPVLVPPPGIGSKDFRDPTTAWLTSEGKWRIAIGSRINRTGITFVYDTKDFINYELLRGVLHGVPNTGMWECVDF
;
A
#
# COMPACT_ATOMS: atom_id res chain seq x y z
N CYS A 1 -2.72 -7.25 -3.04
CA CYS A 1 -2.06 -6.26 -3.90
C CYS A 1 -3.14 -5.42 -4.58
N SER A 2 -2.76 -4.26 -5.09
CA SER A 2 -3.66 -3.36 -5.80
C SER A 2 -2.97 -2.75 -7.02
N ALA A 3 -3.77 -2.40 -8.03
CA ALA A 3 -3.29 -1.81 -9.27
C ALA A 3 -3.95 -0.45 -9.49
N THR A 4 -3.14 0.59 -9.72
CA THR A 4 -3.62 1.95 -9.99
C THR A 4 -3.17 2.38 -11.38
N ILE A 5 -4.10 2.85 -12.21
CA ILE A 5 -3.80 3.49 -13.49
C ILE A 5 -3.67 4.99 -13.26
N LEU A 6 -2.53 5.55 -13.64
CA LEU A 6 -2.25 6.98 -13.55
C LEU A 6 -2.85 7.73 -14.76
N PRO A 7 -3.07 9.06 -14.66
CA PRO A 7 -3.58 9.89 -15.74
C PRO A 7 -2.75 9.83 -17.02
N ASP A 8 -1.45 9.54 -16.94
CA ASP A 8 -0.55 9.36 -18.08
C ASP A 8 -0.59 7.92 -18.66
N GLY A 9 -1.48 7.06 -18.18
CA GLY A 9 -1.68 5.69 -18.63
C GLY A 9 -0.74 4.67 -17.98
N LYS A 10 0.20 5.08 -17.13
CA LYS A 10 1.08 4.14 -16.43
C LYS A 10 0.32 3.34 -15.39
N LEU A 11 0.74 2.09 -15.20
CA LEU A 11 0.16 1.17 -14.22
C LEU A 11 1.14 0.95 -13.06
N MET A 12 0.70 1.25 -11.84
CA MET A 12 1.46 1.05 -10.61
C MET A 12 0.82 -0.08 -9.79
N MET A 13 1.59 -1.12 -9.47
CA MET A 13 1.17 -2.22 -8.60
C MET A 13 1.80 -2.06 -7.23
N LEU A 14 0.97 -1.87 -6.20
CA LEU A 14 1.40 -1.84 -4.82
C LEU A 14 1.02 -3.16 -4.13
N TYR A 15 1.97 -3.79 -3.45
CA TYR A 15 1.75 -5.11 -2.85
C TYR A 15 2.57 -5.34 -1.59
N THR A 16 2.07 -6.22 -0.74
CA THR A 16 2.76 -6.68 0.46
C THR A 16 3.90 -7.64 0.09
N GLY A 17 5.13 -7.25 0.39
CA GLY A 17 6.30 -8.13 0.42
C GLY A 17 6.53 -8.70 1.83
N SER A 18 7.35 -9.75 1.91
CA SER A 18 7.88 -10.29 3.16
C SER A 18 9.41 -10.28 3.09
N THR A 19 10.08 -9.70 4.09
CA THR A 19 11.54 -9.79 4.22
C THR A 19 11.97 -11.19 4.68
N ASN A 20 13.29 -11.45 4.70
CA ASN A 20 13.85 -12.69 5.23
C ASN A 20 13.49 -12.92 6.71
N GLU A 21 13.33 -11.83 7.47
CA GLU A 21 12.92 -11.81 8.88
C GLU A 21 11.39 -11.89 9.03
N SER A 22 10.66 -12.16 7.94
CA SER A 22 9.19 -12.23 7.91
C SER A 22 8.48 -10.92 8.29
N VAL A 23 9.10 -9.77 7.99
CA VAL A 23 8.48 -8.45 8.14
C VAL A 23 7.64 -8.13 6.90
N GLN A 24 6.38 -7.77 7.12
CA GLN A 24 5.48 -7.29 6.07
C GLN A 24 5.83 -5.85 5.72
N VAL A 25 6.09 -5.61 4.43
CA VAL A 25 6.49 -4.31 3.88
C VAL A 25 5.70 -4.05 2.61
N GLN A 26 5.52 -2.79 2.20
CA GLN A 26 4.89 -2.50 0.90
C GLN A 26 5.95 -2.27 -0.16
N THR A 27 5.72 -2.86 -1.32
CA THR A 27 6.63 -2.88 -2.45
C THR A 27 5.88 -2.53 -3.73
N LEU A 28 6.61 -1.92 -4.66
CA LEU A 28 6.10 -1.39 -5.91
C LEU A 28 6.60 -2.23 -7.09
N ALA A 29 5.73 -2.47 -8.06
CA ALA A 29 6.06 -3.04 -9.36
C ALA A 29 5.27 -2.31 -10.47
N TYR A 30 5.74 -2.43 -11.71
CA TYR A 30 5.10 -1.88 -12.90
C TYR A 30 5.36 -2.79 -14.11
N PRO A 31 4.52 -2.75 -15.16
CA PRO A 31 4.73 -3.55 -16.35
C PRO A 31 6.10 -3.26 -16.99
N ALA A 32 6.83 -4.30 -17.34
CA ALA A 32 8.10 -4.17 -18.06
C ALA A 32 7.87 -3.72 -19.52
N ASP A 33 6.71 -4.07 -20.09
CA ASP A 33 6.23 -3.56 -21.37
C ASP A 33 4.76 -3.10 -21.23
N PRO A 34 4.51 -1.79 -21.11
CA PRO A 34 3.16 -1.24 -21.02
C PRO A 34 2.32 -1.41 -22.31
N SER A 35 2.93 -1.77 -23.44
CA SER A 35 2.22 -2.00 -24.70
C SER A 35 1.70 -3.43 -24.84
N ASP A 36 2.17 -4.36 -24.00
CA ASP A 36 1.67 -5.73 -23.96
C ASP A 36 0.24 -5.75 -23.41
N PRO A 37 -0.78 -6.11 -24.22
CA PRO A 37 -2.18 -6.04 -23.79
C PRO A 37 -2.53 -6.99 -22.64
N ILE A 38 -1.68 -7.99 -22.37
CA ILE A 38 -1.88 -8.93 -21.27
C ILE A 38 -0.82 -8.80 -20.16
N LEU A 39 0.11 -7.83 -20.27
CA LEU A 39 1.07 -7.43 -19.24
C LEU A 39 1.79 -8.62 -18.58
N ILE A 40 2.45 -9.47 -19.37
CA ILE A 40 3.05 -10.73 -18.87
C ILE A 40 4.19 -10.45 -17.89
N LYS A 41 5.02 -9.45 -18.19
CA LYS A 41 6.27 -9.18 -17.45
C LYS A 41 6.15 -7.92 -16.61
N TRP A 42 6.68 -8.00 -15.39
CA TRP A 42 6.64 -6.94 -14.40
C TRP A 42 8.02 -6.73 -13.80
N ASP A 43 8.43 -5.47 -13.71
CA ASP A 43 9.65 -5.07 -13.03
C ASP A 43 9.32 -4.60 -11.61
N LYS A 44 10.15 -5.02 -10.65
CA LYS A 44 10.08 -4.50 -9.28
C LYS A 44 10.85 -3.19 -9.23
N TYR A 45 10.30 -2.22 -8.49
CA TYR A 45 11.03 -0.99 -8.20
C TYR A 45 12.35 -1.31 -7.47
N PRO A 46 13.51 -0.86 -7.97
CA PRO A 46 14.80 -1.18 -7.36
C PRO A 46 14.96 -0.66 -5.92
N GLY A 47 14.25 0.42 -5.56
CA GLY A 47 14.27 1.00 -4.21
C GLY A 47 13.30 0.36 -3.23
N ASN A 48 12.73 -0.80 -3.54
CA ASN A 48 11.85 -1.51 -2.62
C ASN A 48 12.56 -1.91 -1.31
N PRO A 49 11.85 -1.91 -0.15
CA PRO A 49 10.44 -1.54 0.02
C PRO A 49 10.19 -0.03 0.08
N VAL A 50 8.99 0.40 -0.33
CA VAL A 50 8.57 1.82 -0.29
C VAL A 50 7.88 2.21 1.02
N LEU A 51 7.36 1.22 1.78
CA LEU A 51 6.80 1.42 3.12
C LEU A 51 7.16 0.24 4.02
N VAL A 52 7.40 0.55 5.30
CA VAL A 52 7.61 -0.43 6.38
C VAL A 52 6.55 -0.22 7.47
N PRO A 53 6.32 -1.20 8.36
CA PRO A 53 5.40 -1.01 9.47
C PRO A 53 5.79 0.22 10.30
N PRO A 54 4.85 1.13 10.60
CA PRO A 54 5.15 2.29 11.43
C PRO A 54 5.43 1.88 12.89
N PRO A 55 6.08 2.74 13.69
CA PRO A 55 6.36 2.43 15.09
C PRO A 55 5.11 1.99 15.86
N GLY A 56 5.24 0.92 16.64
CA GLY A 56 4.14 0.35 17.43
C GLY A 56 3.28 -0.68 16.68
N ILE A 57 3.52 -0.89 15.39
CA ILE A 57 2.85 -1.94 14.59
C ILE A 57 3.73 -3.17 14.49
N GLY A 58 3.11 -4.34 14.68
CA GLY A 58 3.78 -5.63 14.60
C GLY A 58 4.31 -5.90 13.19
N SER A 59 5.43 -6.64 13.11
CA SER A 59 6.06 -7.00 11.83
C SER A 59 5.15 -7.78 10.89
N LYS A 60 4.09 -8.41 11.41
CA LYS A 60 3.11 -9.19 10.65
C LYS A 60 1.72 -8.56 10.66
N ASP A 61 1.60 -7.26 10.91
CA ASP A 61 0.33 -6.56 11.07
C ASP A 61 0.25 -5.33 10.15
N PHE A 62 0.85 -5.37 8.96
CA PHE A 62 0.90 -4.23 8.03
C PHE A 62 0.88 -4.70 6.57
N ARG A 63 -0.30 -4.81 5.96
CA ARG A 63 -0.47 -5.42 4.64
C ARG A 63 -1.73 -4.95 3.92
N ASP A 64 -1.78 -5.35 2.66
CA ASP A 64 -2.93 -5.24 1.76
C ASP A 64 -3.27 -3.79 1.44
N PRO A 65 -2.37 -3.11 0.70
CA PRO A 65 -2.62 -1.76 0.25
C PRO A 65 -3.78 -1.75 -0.75
N THR A 66 -4.63 -0.72 -0.66
CA THR A 66 -5.76 -0.51 -1.57
C THR A 66 -5.30 0.03 -2.91
N THR A 67 -6.19 0.05 -3.90
CA THR A 67 -6.00 0.90 -5.09
C THR A 67 -5.93 2.35 -4.62
N ALA A 68 -5.04 3.14 -5.23
CA ALA A 68 -4.89 4.53 -4.86
C ALA A 68 -5.97 5.40 -5.51
N TRP A 69 -6.42 6.43 -4.82
CA TRP A 69 -7.36 7.42 -5.37
C TRP A 69 -6.74 8.82 -5.38
N LEU A 70 -7.04 9.58 -6.43
CA LEU A 70 -6.56 10.95 -6.57
C LEU A 70 -7.43 11.89 -5.73
N THR A 71 -6.79 12.72 -4.92
CA THR A 71 -7.44 13.72 -4.08
C THR A 71 -7.62 15.04 -4.84
N SER A 72 -8.51 15.90 -4.35
CA SER A 72 -8.70 17.26 -4.89
C SER A 72 -7.46 18.15 -4.77
N GLU A 73 -6.52 17.79 -3.91
CA GLU A 73 -5.23 18.48 -3.71
C GLU A 73 -4.15 18.03 -4.72
N GLY A 74 -4.47 17.13 -5.64
CA GLY A 74 -3.52 16.61 -6.63
C GLY A 74 -2.51 15.61 -6.06
N LYS A 75 -2.78 15.04 -4.87
CA LYS A 75 -2.04 13.92 -4.29
C LYS A 75 -2.82 12.61 -4.46
N TRP A 76 -2.11 11.50 -4.53
CA TRP A 76 -2.70 10.17 -4.40
C TRP A 76 -2.81 9.77 -2.95
N ARG A 77 -3.79 8.93 -2.66
CA ARG A 77 -4.00 8.37 -1.33
C ARG A 77 -4.19 6.87 -1.43
N ILE A 78 -3.62 6.15 -0.48
CA ILE A 78 -3.82 4.71 -0.27
C ILE A 78 -4.28 4.44 1.15
N ALA A 79 -4.95 3.31 1.35
CA ALA A 79 -5.20 2.76 2.67
C ALA A 79 -4.45 1.43 2.85
N ILE A 80 -4.06 1.12 4.09
CA ILE A 80 -3.41 -0.16 4.45
C ILE A 80 -4.06 -0.68 5.73
N GLY A 81 -4.44 -1.95 5.71
CA GLY A 81 -4.99 -2.64 6.87
C GLY A 81 -3.93 -2.94 7.93
N SER A 82 -4.29 -2.79 9.20
CA SER A 82 -3.44 -3.05 10.34
C SER A 82 -4.24 -3.39 11.60
N ARG A 83 -3.55 -3.52 12.73
CA ARG A 83 -4.15 -3.57 14.07
C ARG A 83 -3.24 -2.98 15.13
N ILE A 84 -3.86 -2.49 16.20
CA ILE A 84 -3.21 -2.21 17.47
C ILE A 84 -3.89 -3.08 18.53
N ASN A 85 -3.12 -3.97 19.17
CA ASN A 85 -3.65 -4.99 20.07
C ASN A 85 -4.76 -5.84 19.41
N ARG A 86 -6.01 -5.67 19.83
CA ARG A 86 -7.20 -6.35 19.29
C ARG A 86 -8.09 -5.45 18.44
N THR A 87 -7.70 -4.19 18.26
CA THR A 87 -8.45 -3.20 17.47
C THR A 87 -7.92 -3.22 16.04
N GLY A 88 -8.78 -3.57 15.09
CA GLY A 88 -8.45 -3.42 13.68
C GLY A 88 -8.44 -1.95 13.31
N ILE A 89 -7.47 -1.54 12.51
CA ILE A 89 -7.30 -0.15 12.10
C ILE A 89 -6.93 -0.06 10.62
N THR A 90 -7.17 1.10 10.04
CA THR A 90 -6.71 1.44 8.69
C THR A 90 -5.81 2.67 8.73
N PHE A 91 -4.58 2.52 8.25
CA PHE A 91 -3.71 3.66 7.97
C PHE A 91 -4.03 4.25 6.61
N VAL A 92 -3.80 5.56 6.48
CA VAL A 92 -3.94 6.28 5.22
C VAL A 92 -2.67 7.04 4.94
N TYR A 93 -2.15 6.89 3.73
CA TYR A 93 -0.94 7.57 3.28
C TYR A 93 -1.25 8.42 2.06
N ASP A 94 -0.71 9.64 2.03
CA ASP A 94 -0.64 10.45 0.83
C ASP A 94 0.69 10.16 0.08
N THR A 95 0.67 10.23 -1.25
CA THR A 95 1.87 10.19 -2.09
C THR A 95 1.69 11.05 -3.33
N LYS A 96 2.78 11.52 -3.92
CA LYS A 96 2.79 12.21 -5.22
C LYS A 96 3.39 11.37 -6.34
N ASP A 97 4.20 10.38 -5.98
CA ASP A 97 5.09 9.65 -6.89
C ASP A 97 5.05 8.12 -6.70
N PHE A 98 4.23 7.61 -5.77
CA PHE A 98 4.14 6.19 -5.38
C PHE A 98 5.42 5.59 -4.77
N ILE A 99 6.43 6.42 -4.54
CA ILE A 99 7.72 6.03 -3.97
C ILE A 99 7.83 6.58 -2.55
N ASN A 100 7.46 7.84 -2.36
CA ASN A 100 7.49 8.55 -1.09
C ASN A 100 6.07 8.69 -0.54
N TYR A 101 5.87 8.24 0.69
CA TYR A 101 4.57 8.22 1.36
C TYR A 101 4.61 9.03 2.65
N GLU A 102 3.57 9.84 2.85
CA GLU A 102 3.34 10.60 4.07
C GLU A 102 2.15 9.98 4.82
N LEU A 103 2.38 9.47 6.04
CA LEU A 103 1.31 8.97 6.88
C LEU A 103 0.42 10.12 7.35
N LEU A 104 -0.88 10.06 7.05
CA LEU A 104 -1.83 11.01 7.60
C LEU A 104 -2.03 10.78 9.09
N ARG A 105 -2.17 11.87 9.85
CA ARG A 105 -2.33 11.80 11.30
C ARG A 105 -3.60 11.04 11.68
N GLY A 106 -3.44 9.99 12.47
CA GLY A 106 -4.53 9.18 12.99
C GLY A 106 -4.75 7.88 12.20
N VAL A 107 -5.93 7.30 12.35
CA VAL A 107 -6.41 6.15 11.57
C VAL A 107 -7.72 6.54 10.92
N LEU A 108 -7.99 6.05 9.72
CA LEU A 108 -9.23 6.37 9.00
C LEU A 108 -10.45 5.82 9.75
N HIS A 109 -10.33 4.57 10.20
CA HIS A 109 -11.33 3.92 11.02
C HIS A 109 -10.64 2.87 11.89
N GLY A 110 -11.30 2.51 12.99
CA GLY A 110 -10.87 1.39 13.81
C GLY A 110 -12.01 0.85 14.66
N VAL A 111 -12.10 -0.47 14.74
CA VAL A 111 -13.15 -1.16 15.50
C VAL A 111 -12.52 -2.08 16.54
N PRO A 112 -12.86 -1.93 17.83
CA PRO A 112 -12.34 -2.80 18.88
C PRO A 112 -12.73 -4.27 18.66
N ASN A 113 -11.87 -5.18 19.09
CA ASN A 113 -12.08 -6.64 19.11
C ASN A 113 -12.28 -7.31 17.74
N THR A 114 -11.93 -6.66 16.63
CA THR A 114 -11.94 -7.29 15.30
C THR A 114 -10.62 -7.95 14.93
N GLY A 115 -9.53 -7.66 15.66
CA GLY A 115 -8.21 -8.13 15.28
C GLY A 115 -7.69 -7.43 14.02
N MET A 116 -6.86 -8.13 13.24
CA MET A 116 -6.26 -7.58 12.02
C MET A 116 -7.33 -7.27 10.97
N TRP A 117 -7.25 -6.09 10.35
CA TRP A 117 -7.98 -5.82 9.12
C TRP A 117 -7.11 -6.14 7.91
N GLU A 118 -7.59 -7.08 7.10
CA GLU A 118 -6.98 -7.51 5.85
C GLU A 118 -7.87 -7.06 4.69
N CYS A 119 -7.27 -6.78 3.53
CA CYS A 119 -7.98 -6.46 2.29
C CYS A 119 -9.08 -5.39 2.44
N VAL A 120 -8.77 -4.27 3.10
CA VAL A 120 -9.67 -3.12 3.16
C VAL A 120 -9.85 -2.54 1.75
N ASP A 121 -11.02 -1.98 1.43
CA ASP A 121 -11.30 -1.35 0.14
C ASP A 121 -12.24 -0.13 0.32
N PHE A 122 -12.23 0.84 -0.60
CA PHE A 122 -12.96 2.12 -0.51
C PHE A 122 -13.53 2.61 -1.84
#